data_AF-A0A497CGN5-F1
#
_entry.id   AF-A0A497CGN5-F1
#
_cell.length_a   1.000
_cell.length_b   1.000
_cell.length_c   1.000
_cell.angle_alpha   90.00
_cell.angle_beta   90.00
_cell.angle_gamma   90.00
#
_symmetry.space_group_name_H-M   'P 1'
#
loop_
_entity.id
_entity.type
_entity.pdbx_description
1 polymer ?
#
loop_
_entity_poly.entity_id
_entity_poly.type
_entity_poly.pdbx_seq_one_letter_code
_entity_poly.pdbx_strand_id
1 'polypeptide(L)' 'GINIMELITIKRLFKVCSENKYIALRTKDNYKITINCEIINLYQNKDVDRNSLNKTHFISWRKCSFSEYISNKVPFLL' A
#
# COMPACT_ATOMS: atom_id res chain seq x y z
N GLY A 1 3.62 -17.26 -21.70
CA GLY A 1 4.23 -17.51 -20.38
C GLY A 1 3.30 -16.96 -19.31
N ILE A 2 3.00 -17.75 -18.28
CA ILE A 2 2.14 -17.31 -17.17
C ILE A 2 2.89 -16.20 -16.43
N ASN A 3 2.37 -14.97 -16.50
CA ASN A 3 2.95 -13.81 -15.83
C ASN A 3 2.58 -13.91 -14.34
N ILE A 4 3.46 -14.51 -13.53
CA ILE A 4 3.25 -14.68 -12.09
C ILE A 4 3.31 -13.27 -11.49
N MET A 5 2.15 -12.64 -11.25
CA MET A 5 2.10 -11.38 -10.51
C MET A 5 2.56 -11.61 -9.08
N GLU A 6 3.78 -11.16 -8.78
CA GLU A 6 4.35 -11.22 -7.43
C GLU A 6 3.64 -10.24 -6.50
N LEU A 7 3.20 -10.72 -5.34
CA LEU A 7 2.59 -9.89 -4.32
C LEU A 7 3.65 -9.07 -3.57
N ILE A 8 3.34 -7.81 -3.30
CA ILE A 8 4.14 -6.94 -2.44
C ILE A 8 4.17 -7.55 -1.04
N THR A 9 5.35 -7.78 -0.49
CA THR A 9 5.51 -8.19 0.91
C THR A 9 5.29 -7.01 1.84
N ILE A 10 4.90 -7.28 3.09
CA ILE A 10 4.77 -6.25 4.13
C ILE A 10 6.09 -5.46 4.27
N LYS A 11 7.25 -6.13 4.23
CA LYS A 11 8.57 -5.46 4.28
C LYS A 11 8.77 -4.46 3.13
N ARG A 12 8.39 -4.85 1.90
CA ARG A 12 8.48 -3.95 0.74
C ARG A 12 7.52 -2.78 0.87
N LEU A 13 6.32 -3.00 1.41
CA LEU A 13 5.35 -1.94 1.67
C LEU A 13 5.90 -0.91 2.67
N PHE A 14 6.49 -1.35 3.78
CA PHE A 14 7.13 -0.44 4.74
C PHE A 14 8.29 0.35 4.13
N LYS A 15 9.16 -0.31 3.36
CA LYS A 15 10.25 0.39 2.65
C LYS A 15 9.70 1.51 1.76
N VAL A 16 8.69 1.21 0.96
CA VAL A 16 8.04 2.23 0.11
C VAL A 16 7.45 3.37 0.95
N CYS A 17 6.83 3.06 2.09
CA CYS A 17 6.26 4.06 2.99
C CYS A 17 7.31 4.89 3.75
N SER A 18 8.54 4.41 3.91
CA SER A 18 9.63 5.23 4.48
C SER A 18 10.13 6.32 3.53
N GLU A 19 9.89 6.18 2.22
CA GLU A 19 10.41 7.06 1.17
C GLU A 19 9.33 8.00 0.58
N ASN A 20 8.05 7.83 0.96
CA ASN A 20 6.92 8.53 0.37
C ASN A 20 5.92 8.99 1.44
N LYS A 21 5.17 10.07 1.16
CA LYS A 21 4.07 10.53 2.04
C LYS A 21 2.74 9.84 1.72
N TYR A 22 2.44 9.67 0.43
CA TYR A 22 1.23 9.02 -0.06
C TYR A 22 1.57 8.09 -1.22
N ILE A 23 0.95 6.92 -1.23
CA ILE A 23 1.05 5.96 -2.33
C ILE A 23 -0.31 5.40 -2.71
N ALA A 24 -0.44 5.03 -3.98
CA ALA A 24 -1.55 4.24 -4.51
C ALA A 24 -1.08 2.80 -4.72
N LEU A 25 -1.85 1.84 -4.21
CA LEU A 25 -1.63 0.41 -4.32
C LEU A 25 -2.68 -0.20 -5.26
N ARG A 26 -2.29 -1.24 -6.00
CA ARG A 26 -3.20 -2.03 -6.83
C ARG A 26 -3.34 -3.44 -6.28
N THR A 27 -4.57 -3.91 -6.10
CA THR A 27 -4.84 -5.33 -5.76
C THR A 27 -4.81 -6.22 -7.00
N LYS A 28 -4.85 -7.55 -6.80
CA LYS A 28 -4.99 -8.52 -7.90
C LYS A 28 -6.29 -8.33 -8.70
N ASP A 29 -7.36 -7.91 -8.03
CA ASP A 29 -8.68 -7.64 -8.62
C ASP A 29 -8.78 -6.23 -9.23
N ASN A 30 -7.63 -5.57 -9.45
CA ASN A 30 -7.52 -4.24 -10.06
C ASN A 30 -8.14 -3.09 -9.24
N TYR A 31 -8.46 -3.30 -7.96
CA TYR A 31 -8.86 -2.21 -7.06
C TYR A 31 -7.66 -1.32 -6.72
N LYS A 32 -7.91 -0.01 -6.65
CA LYS A 32 -6.94 1.01 -6.27
C LYS A 32 -7.21 1.47 -4.85
N ILE A 33 -6.19 1.40 -4.00
CA ILE A 33 -6.27 1.86 -2.61
C ILE A 33 -5.16 2.88 -2.38
N THR A 34 -5.50 4.07 -1.91
CA THR A 34 -4.50 5.08 -1.53
C THR A 34 -4.29 5.09 -0.03
N ILE A 35 -3.04 5.18 0.41
CA ILE A 35 -2.68 5.16 1.82
C ILE A 35 -1.81 6.38 2.18
N ASN A 36 -1.89 6.78 3.45
CA ASN A 36 -0.94 7.71 4.05
C ASN A 36 0.17 6.89 4.72
N CYS A 37 1.40 7.08 4.24
CA CYS A 37 2.57 6.34 4.67
C CYS A 37 2.98 6.65 6.11
N GLU A 38 2.67 7.84 6.63
CA GLU A 38 2.93 8.20 8.04
C GLU A 38 2.12 7.29 8.98
N ILE A 39 0.85 7.04 8.66
CA ILE A 39 -0.01 6.12 9.43
C ILE A 39 0.58 4.70 9.40
N ILE A 40 0.99 4.23 8.23
CA ILE A 40 1.58 2.89 8.07
C ILE A 40 2.88 2.75 8.88
N ASN A 41 3.74 3.77 8.86
CA ASN A 41 4.98 3.77 9.64
C ASN A 41 4.72 3.80 11.15
N LEU A 42 3.62 4.41 11.62
CA LEU A 42 3.22 4.32 13.03
C LEU A 42 2.83 2.89 13.43
N TYR A 43 2.21 2.13 12.54
CA TYR A 43 1.90 0.71 12.77
C TYR A 43 3.16 -0.18 12.77
N GLN A 44 4.21 0.20 12.04
CA GLN A 44 5.50 -0.50 12.07
C GLN A 44 6.14 -0.45 13.47
N ASN A 45 6.00 0.68 14.17
CA ASN A 45 6.63 0.91 15.47
C ASN A 45 5.90 0.26 16.66
N LYS A 46 4.72 -0.34 16.45
CA LYS A 46 3.86 -0.88 17.53
C LYS A 46 3.96 -2.40 17.72
N ASP A 47 5.12 -3.00 17.43
CA ASP A 47 5.38 -4.43 17.64
C ASP A 47 4.39 -5.37 16.94
N VAL A 48 4.64 -5.62 15.65
CA VAL A 48 4.01 -6.75 14.95
C VAL A 48 5.11 -7.71 14.51
N ASP A 49 5.40 -8.65 15.40
CA ASP A 49 6.22 -9.85 15.21
C ASP A 49 5.61 -10.81 14.15
N ARG A 50 5.50 -10.37 12.89
CA ARG A 50 4.87 -11.18 11.83
C ARG A 50 5.72 -11.18 10.57
N ASN A 51 6.52 -12.25 10.45
CA ASN A 51 7.11 -12.77 9.22
C ASN A 51 7.17 -11.76 8.06
N SER A 52 8.33 -11.13 7.88
CA SER A 52 8.64 -10.20 6.78
C SER A 52 8.35 -10.72 5.36
N LEU A 53 8.05 -12.02 5.24
CA LEU A 53 7.65 -12.76 4.04
C LEU A 53 6.13 -12.77 3.77
N ASN A 54 5.30 -12.33 4.73
CA ASN A 54 3.85 -12.28 4.55
C ASN A 54 3.52 -11.37 3.36
N LYS A 55 2.90 -11.98 2.36
CA LYS A 55 2.46 -11.32 1.13
C LYS A 55 1.18 -10.54 1.42
N THR A 56 1.14 -9.29 0.99
CA THR A 56 -0.09 -8.49 0.97
C THR A 56 -0.99 -8.95 -0.19
N HIS A 57 -2.18 -8.36 -0.34
CA HIS A 57 -3.02 -8.55 -1.54
C HIS A 57 -2.63 -7.64 -2.72
N PHE A 58 -1.57 -6.84 -2.56
CA PHE A 58 -1.15 -5.85 -3.54
C PHE A 58 -0.11 -6.39 -4.51
N ILE A 59 -0.18 -5.96 -5.76
CA ILE A 59 0.72 -6.39 -6.86
C ILE A 59 1.57 -5.25 -7.41
N SER A 60 1.17 -4.01 -7.20
CA SER A 60 1.94 -2.84 -7.63
C SER A 60 1.63 -1.63 -6.76
N TRP A 61 2.53 -0.64 -6.81
CA TRP A 61 2.39 0.62 -6.11
C TRP A 61 2.91 1.76 -6.99
N ARG A 62 2.47 2.99 -6.70
CA ARG A 62 3.08 4.22 -7.21
C ARG A 62 2.93 5.36 -6.21
N LYS A 63 3.79 6.37 -6.31
CA LYS A 63 3.61 7.63 -5.60
C LYS A 63 2.32 8.31 -6.06
N CYS A 64 1.62 8.96 -5.12
CA CYS A 64 0.49 9.83 -5.43
C CYS A 64 0.61 11.18 -4.71
N SER A 65 -0.16 12.17 -5.18
CA SER A 65 -0.26 13.48 -4.52
C SER A 65 -1.26 13.43 -3.36
N PHE A 66 -1.23 14.45 -2.49
CA PHE A 66 -2.25 14.59 -1.46
C PHE A 66 -3.67 14.70 -2.06
N SER A 67 -3.83 15.48 -3.12
CA SER A 67 -5.12 15.61 -3.83
C SER A 67 -5.62 14.26 -4.33
N GLU A 68 -4.73 13.45 -4.94
CA GLU A 68 -5.09 12.12 -5.42
C GLU A 68 -5.43 11.17 -4.27
N TYR A 69 -4.68 11.23 -3.17
CA TYR A 69 -5.00 10.49 -1.95
C TYR A 69 -6.39 10.83 -1.45
N ILE A 70 -6.75 12.12 -1.32
CA ILE A 70 -8.07 12.56 -0.88
C ILE A 70 -9.16 12.13 -1.85
N SER A 71 -8.98 12.29 -3.17
CA SER A 71 -9.95 11.89 -4.18
C SER A 71 -10.26 10.38 -4.16
N ASN A 72 -9.26 9.55 -3.85
CA ASN A 72 -9.45 8.10 -3.69
C ASN A 72 -9.82 7.70 -2.25
N LYS A 73 -9.78 8.64 -1.29
CA LYS A 73 -10.19 8.43 0.10
C LYS A 73 -11.66 8.71 0.37
N VAL A 74 -12.47 9.05 -0.64
CA VAL A 74 -13.89 9.36 -0.43
C VAL A 74 -14.73 8.08 -0.40
N PRO A 75 -15.42 7.80 0.73
CA PRO A 75 -16.49 6.82 0.83
C PRO A 75 -17.84 7.46 0.43
N PHE A 76 -18.74 6.71 -0.22
CA PHE A 76 -20.20 6.94 -0.22
C PHE A 76 -20.69 8.40 -0.26
N LEU A 77 -20.77 9.04 -1.43
CA LEU A 77 -21.68 10.18 -1.66
C LEU A 77 -22.21 10.15 -3.11
N LEU A 78 -23.15 9.21 -3.33
CA LEU A 78 -24.51 9.38 -3.88
C LEU A 78 -25.14 7.99 -4.07
#